data_AF-A0A1G0EJT7-F1
#
_entry.id   AF-A0A1G0EJT7-F1
#
_cell.length_a   1.000
_cell.length_b   1.000
_cell.length_c   1.000
_cell.angle_alpha   90.00
_cell.angle_beta   90.00
_cell.angle_gamma   90.00
#
_symmetry.space_group_name_H-M   'P 1'
#
loop_
_entity.id
_entity.type
_entity.pdbx_description
1 polymer ?
#
loop_
_entity_poly.entity_id
_entity_poly.type
_entity_poly.pdbx_seq_one_letter_code
_entity_poly.pdbx_strand_id
1 'polypeptide(L)'
;MLGLQLGTLSIAVANATIAAKLRQLGPELAALLRGRGCEISGIRVKVQVSYNHSPPKPAPRRLGKMAQNSLNELSCSLPDDSILKLTLEKMIKTKG
;
A
#
# COMPACT_ATOMS: atom_id res chain seq x y z
N MET A 1 -10.37 -8.24 2.15
CA MET A 1 -10.77 -7.17 1.21
C MET A 1 -12.16 -7.49 0.67
N LEU A 2 -13.11 -6.57 0.80
CA LEU A 2 -14.49 -6.70 0.32
C LEU A 2 -14.78 -5.49 -0.57
N GLY A 3 -15.30 -5.72 -1.79
CA GLY A 3 -15.55 -4.65 -2.75
C GLY A 3 -16.78 -4.95 -3.60
N LEU A 4 -17.57 -3.91 -3.88
CA LEU A 4 -18.76 -3.99 -4.73
C LEU A 4 -18.51 -3.16 -5.99
N GLN A 5 -18.50 -3.81 -7.15
CA GLN A 5 -18.30 -3.14 -8.44
C GLN A 5 -19.31 -3.68 -9.45
N LEU A 6 -20.06 -2.77 -10.10
CA LEU A 6 -21.08 -3.11 -11.11
C LEU A 6 -22.02 -4.26 -10.68
N GLY A 7 -22.56 -4.17 -9.46
CA GLY A 7 -23.45 -5.21 -8.92
C GLY A 7 -22.77 -6.55 -8.64
N THR A 8 -21.44 -6.64 -8.68
CA THR A 8 -20.70 -7.85 -8.30
C THR A 8 -20.00 -7.66 -6.97
N LEU A 9 -20.41 -8.42 -5.95
CA LEU A 9 -19.74 -8.43 -4.64
C LEU A 9 -18.52 -9.35 -4.69
N SER A 10 -17.33 -8.77 -4.61
CA SER A 10 -16.07 -9.51 -4.50
C SER A 10 -15.66 -9.66 -3.03
N ILE A 11 -15.54 -10.91 -2.60
CA ILE A 11 -15.09 -11.26 -1.23
C ILE A 11 -13.74 -11.96 -1.34
N ALA A 12 -12.70 -11.35 -0.75
CA ALA A 12 -11.40 -11.98 -0.61
C ALA A 12 -11.35 -12.81 0.67
N VAL A 13 -11.04 -14.10 0.53
CA VAL A 13 -10.99 -15.06 1.63
C VAL A 13 -9.61 -15.71 1.71
N ALA A 14 -9.07 -15.84 2.93
CA ALA A 14 -7.73 -16.40 3.17
C ALA A 14 -7.66 -17.92 3.05
N ASN A 15 -8.80 -18.62 3.20
CA ASN A 15 -8.86 -20.09 3.23
C ASN A 15 -9.83 -20.62 2.16
N ALA A 16 -9.38 -21.62 1.40
CA ALA A 16 -10.18 -22.31 0.37
C ALA A 16 -11.45 -22.96 0.94
N THR A 17 -11.42 -23.49 2.16
CA THR A 17 -12.59 -24.10 2.82
C THR A 17 -13.66 -23.05 3.15
N ILE A 18 -13.22 -21.88 3.64
CA ILE A 18 -14.14 -20.76 3.92
C ILE A 18 -14.70 -20.21 2.60
N ALA A 19 -13.88 -20.16 1.55
CA ALA A 19 -14.34 -19.77 0.23
C ALA A 19 -15.36 -20.74 -0.37
N ALA A 20 -15.19 -22.05 -0.18
CA ALA A 20 -16.16 -23.05 -0.61
C ALA A 20 -17.50 -22.88 0.12
N LYS A 21 -17.46 -22.70 1.45
CA LYS A 21 -18.66 -22.40 2.24
C LYS A 21 -19.34 -21.10 1.81
N LEU A 22 -18.58 -20.04 1.54
CA LEU A 22 -19.12 -18.77 1.04
C LEU A 22 -19.68 -18.87 -0.39
N ARG A 23 -19.16 -19.78 -1.22
CA ARG A 23 -19.76 -20.08 -2.53
C ARG A 23 -21.06 -20.86 -2.38
N GLN A 24 -21.13 -21.80 -1.45
CA GLN A 24 -22.35 -22.54 -1.12
C GLN A 24 -23.45 -21.62 -0.60
N LEU A 25 -23.10 -20.66 0.28
CA LEU A 25 -24.01 -19.65 0.82
C LEU A 25 -24.17 -18.40 -0.07
N GLY A 26 -23.41 -18.33 -1.16
CA GLY A 26 -23.41 -17.21 -2.11
C GLY A 26 -24.80 -16.83 -2.64
N PRO A 27 -25.62 -17.78 -3.14
CA PRO A 27 -26.95 -17.44 -3.65
C PRO A 27 -27.89 -16.88 -2.57
N GLU A 28 -27.83 -17.40 -1.35
CA GLU A 28 -28.64 -16.91 -0.23
C GLU A 28 -28.22 -15.50 0.21
N LEU A 29 -26.92 -15.26 0.33
CA LEU A 29 -26.36 -13.93 0.58
C LEU A 29 -26.75 -12.93 -0.51
N ALA A 30 -26.74 -13.35 -1.78
CA ALA A 30 -27.14 -12.49 -2.88
C ALA A 30 -28.63 -12.11 -2.79
N ALA A 31 -29.50 -13.06 -2.42
CA ALA A 31 -30.93 -12.83 -2.22
C ALA A 31 -31.20 -11.87 -1.05
N LEU A 32 -30.52 -12.06 0.09
CA LEU A 32 -30.64 -11.19 1.26
C LEU A 32 -30.15 -9.76 0.98
N LEU A 33 -29.05 -9.62 0.23
CA LEU A 33 -28.51 -8.32 -0.14
C LEU A 33 -29.42 -7.59 -1.14
N ARG A 34 -30.04 -8.33 -2.07
CA ARG A 34 -31.05 -7.79 -2.98
C ARG A 34 -32.29 -7.31 -2.22
N GLY A 35 -32.76 -8.10 -1.24
CA GLY A 35 -33.88 -7.71 -0.37
C GLY A 35 -33.61 -6.48 0.49
N ARG A 36 -32.34 -6.13 0.73
CA ARG A 36 -31.91 -4.91 1.43
C ARG A 36 -31.66 -3.71 0.53
N GLY A 37 -31.99 -3.79 -0.77
CA GLY A 37 -31.84 -2.67 -1.71
C GLY A 37 -30.47 -2.55 -2.36
N CYS A 38 -29.58 -3.53 -2.20
CA CYS A 38 -28.35 -3.59 -2.99
C CYS A 38 -28.61 -4.35 -4.29
N GLU A 39 -28.47 -3.68 -5.43
CA GLU A 39 -28.60 -4.27 -6.77
C GLU A 39 -27.36 -5.14 -7.08
N ILE A 40 -27.31 -6.33 -6.48
CA ILE A 40 -26.22 -7.28 -6.64
C ILE A 40 -26.64 -8.35 -7.66
N SER A 41 -26.01 -8.30 -8.83
CA SER A 41 -26.16 -9.25 -9.94
C SER A 41 -25.36 -10.54 -9.72
N GLY A 42 -24.37 -10.58 -8.80
CA GLY A 42 -23.66 -11.81 -8.48
C GLY A 42 -22.60 -11.68 -7.38
N ILE A 43 -22.22 -12.81 -6.77
CA ILE A 43 -21.13 -12.87 -5.76
C ILE A 43 -19.92 -13.57 -6.36
N ARG A 44 -18.78 -12.88 -6.37
CA ARG A 44 -17.49 -13.40 -6.84
C ARG A 44 -16.57 -13.66 -5.65
N VAL A 45 -16.48 -14.92 -5.24
CA VAL A 45 -15.58 -15.33 -4.16
C VAL A 45 -14.18 -15.56 -4.71
N LYS A 46 -13.23 -14.69 -4.34
CA LYS A 46 -11.80 -14.78 -4.72
C LYS A 46 -11.01 -15.32 -3.53
N VAL A 47 -10.37 -16.47 -3.71
CA VAL A 47 -9.48 -17.03 -2.68
C VAL A 47 -8.13 -16.35 -2.81
N GLN A 48 -7.74 -15.57 -1.81
CA GLN A 48 -6.38 -15.03 -1.70
C GLN A 48 -5.61 -15.94 -0.76
N VAL A 49 -4.97 -16.96 -1.33
CA VAL A 49 -4.12 -17.93 -0.58
C VAL A 49 -2.82 -17.26 -0.07
N SER A 50 -2.55 -16.05 -0.52
CA SER A 50 -1.36 -15.28 -0.16
C SER A 50 -1.79 -13.85 0.12
N TYR A 51 -2.34 -13.60 1.32
CA TYR A 51 -2.28 -12.25 1.87
C TYR A 51 -0.81 -12.00 2.22
N ASN A 52 0.00 -11.74 1.20
CA ASN A 52 1.31 -11.16 1.40
C ASN A 52 1.04 -9.84 2.10
N HIS A 53 1.26 -9.82 3.42
CA HIS A 53 1.51 -8.57 4.10
C HIS A 53 2.57 -7.87 3.26
N SER A 54 2.18 -6.79 2.57
CA SER A 54 3.17 -5.91 1.97
C SER A 54 4.13 -5.57 3.10
N PRO A 55 5.43 -5.92 2.98
CA PRO A 55 6.37 -5.66 4.06
C PRO A 55 6.26 -4.17 4.41
N PRO A 56 6.24 -3.83 5.70
CA PRO A 56 6.11 -2.43 6.11
C PRO A 56 7.15 -1.61 5.36
N LYS A 57 6.71 -0.50 4.76
CA LYS A 57 7.61 0.39 4.01
C LYS A 57 8.81 0.70 4.90
N PRO A 58 10.04 0.44 4.45
CA PRO A 58 11.21 0.68 5.28
C PRO A 58 11.19 2.14 5.74
N ALA A 59 11.34 2.35 7.05
CA ALA A 59 11.37 3.68 7.61
C ALA A 59 12.44 4.52 6.88
N PRO A 60 12.17 5.81 6.62
CA PRO A 60 13.13 6.67 5.95
C PRO A 60 14.44 6.65 6.73
N ARG A 61 15.49 6.11 6.11
CA ARG A 61 16.80 5.96 6.73
C ARG A 61 17.40 7.35 6.93
N ARG A 62 17.56 7.73 8.19
CA ARG A 62 18.28 8.96 8.52
C ARG A 62 19.75 8.75 8.16
N LEU A 63 20.27 9.62 7.30
CA LEU A 63 21.71 9.76 7.06
C LEU A 63 22.46 9.87 8.41
N GLY A 64 23.50 9.05 8.61
CA GLY A 64 24.31 9.08 9.83
C GLY A 64 24.97 10.45 10.05
N LYS A 65 25.35 10.77 11.29
CA LYS A 65 25.97 12.06 11.63
C LYS A 65 27.31 12.25 10.90
N MET A 66 28.09 11.18 10.74
CA MET A 66 29.33 11.20 9.95
C MET A 66 29.09 11.57 8.48
N ALA A 67 28.09 10.95 7.85
CA ALA A 67 27.78 11.22 6.45
C ALA A 67 27.23 12.65 6.22
N GLN A 68 26.50 13.22 7.19
CA GLN A 68 26.12 14.63 7.14
C GLN A 68 27.34 15.56 7.22
N ASN A 69 28.29 15.26 8.11
CA ASN A 69 29.51 16.06 8.27
C ASN A 69 30.37 16.01 7.00
N SER A 70 30.61 14.83 6.43
CA SER A 70 31.40 14.70 5.20
C SER A 70 30.75 15.40 4.00
N LEU A 71 29.41 15.39 3.91
CA LEU A 71 28.71 16.14 2.86
C LEU A 71 28.78 17.66 3.08
N ASN A 72 28.80 18.10 4.34
CA ASN A 72 28.95 19.52 4.67
C ASN A 72 30.37 20.01 4.35
N GLU A 73 31.39 19.24 4.72
CA GLU A 73 32.79 19.51 4.34
C GLU A 73 32.96 19.57 2.81
N LEU A 74 32.34 18.64 2.08
CA LEU A 74 32.35 18.65 0.62
C LEU A 74 31.65 19.89 0.05
N SER A 75 30.54 20.31 0.64
CA SER A 75 29.81 21.51 0.23
C SER A 75 30.64 22.80 0.48
N CYS A 76 31.37 22.85 1.59
CA CYS A 76 32.29 23.96 1.90
C CYS A 76 33.51 24.03 0.96
N SER A 77 33.94 22.89 0.41
CA SER A 77 35.06 22.81 -0.54
C SER A 77 34.68 23.23 -1.97
N LEU A 78 33.38 23.36 -2.26
CA LEU A 78 32.88 23.73 -3.59
C LEU A 78 32.70 25.25 -3.75
N PRO A 79 32.90 25.78 -4.98
CA PRO A 79 32.61 27.18 -5.30
C PRO A 79 31.14 27.54 -5.03
N ASP A 80 30.93 28.77 -4.54
CA ASP A 80 29.61 29.28 -4.13
C ASP A 80 28.57 29.29 -5.27
N ASP A 81 29.01 29.48 -6.52
CA ASP A 81 28.14 29.57 -7.69
C ASP A 81 27.73 28.21 -8.28
N SER A 82 28.13 27.09 -7.65
CA SER A 82 27.85 25.76 -8.18
C SER A 82 26.47 25.25 -7.77
N ILE A 83 25.67 24.84 -8.76
CA ILE A 83 24.38 24.14 -8.56
C ILE A 83 24.54 22.90 -7.66
N LEU A 84 25.72 22.28 -7.69
CA LEU A 84 26.05 21.13 -6.86
C LEU A 84 26.08 21.50 -5.37
N LYS A 85 26.65 22.67 -5.02
CA LYS A 85 26.69 23.15 -3.64
C LYS A 85 25.28 23.38 -3.09
N LEU A 86 24.45 24.11 -3.83
CA LEU A 86 23.06 24.36 -3.47
C LEU A 86 22.25 23.07 -3.32
N THR A 87 22.48 22.09 -4.20
CA THR A 87 21.81 20.78 -4.14
C THR A 87 22.23 19.98 -2.91
N LEU A 88 23.53 19.99 -2.57
CA LEU A 88 24.08 19.32 -1.40
C LEU A 88 23.57 19.96 -0.10
N GLU A 89 23.58 21.29 0.01
CA GLU A 89 23.04 22.00 1.17
C GLU A 89 21.55 21.72 1.37
N LYS A 90 20.77 21.73 0.28
CA LYS A 90 19.35 21.37 0.34
C LYS A 90 19.21 19.93 0.85
N MET A 91 19.96 18.97 0.31
CA MET A 91 19.92 17.55 0.70
C MET A 91 20.28 17.32 2.18
N ILE A 92 21.24 18.08 2.72
CA ILE A 92 21.61 18.05 4.15
C ILE A 92 20.46 18.62 5.00
N LYS A 93 19.82 19.70 4.54
CA LYS A 93 18.74 20.42 5.24
C LYS A 93 17.38 19.70 5.20
N THR A 94 17.11 18.80 4.24
CA THR A 94 15.83 18.06 4.17
C THR A 94 15.66 16.98 5.26
N LYS A 95 16.48 16.98 6.32
CA LYS A 95 16.37 15.99 7.39
C LYS A 95 15.52 16.49 8.56
N GLY A 96 14.23 16.24 8.42
CA GLY A 96 13.21 16.22 9.46
C GLY A 96 11.99 15.48 8.94
#